data_AF-A0A0K8VIH5-F1
#
_entry.id   AF-A0A0K8VIH5-F1
#
_cell.length_a   1.000
_cell.length_b   1.000
_cell.length_c   1.000
_cell.angle_alpha   90.00
_cell.angle_beta   90.00
_cell.angle_gamma   90.00
#
_symmetry.space_group_name_H-M   'P 1'
#
loop_
_entity.id
_entity.type
_entity.pdbx_description
1 polymer ?
#
loop_
_entity_poly.entity_id
_entity_poly.type
_entity_poly.pdbx_seq_one_letter_code
_entity_poly.pdbx_strand_id
1 'polypeptide(L)'
;MGKLLLSIKFSSISSLDDLPYRYSPSDYWIRAGTVKFNTGGVVIQVAEVKIHPLHSDFNYDIALLRLSSPLSFNDKIKPVLLASTDLPDGTPTIITGWGGVSSGGLADQLQYNTEYTLNHDTCVKRLNTLADSMRCLDKSAGNGICGGDFGGPAVANGVLIGISSFGVNDCGSSLPNGFTDVVYTRDWIRANSDADCSCSA
;
A
#
# COMPACT_ATOMS: atom_id res chain seq x y z
N MET A 1 4.07 -22.38 7.74
CA MET A 1 5.01 -21.50 7.00
C MET A 1 4.24 -20.23 6.72
N GLY A 2 4.57 -19.12 7.38
CA GLY A 2 3.76 -17.89 7.33
C GLY A 2 4.54 -16.77 6.66
N LYS A 3 4.26 -16.51 5.38
CA LYS A 3 4.69 -15.28 4.70
C LYS A 3 3.54 -14.29 4.78
N LEU A 4 3.60 -13.38 5.76
CA LEU A 4 2.68 -12.25 5.85
C LEU A 4 3.06 -11.22 4.78
N LEU A 5 2.08 -10.78 4.01
CA LEU A 5 2.18 -9.65 3.11
C LEU A 5 2.17 -8.34 3.93
N LEU A 6 3.32 -7.66 4.02
CA LEU A 6 3.33 -6.21 4.16
C LEU A 6 3.57 -5.62 2.78
N SER A 7 2.58 -4.90 2.27
CA SER A 7 2.81 -3.94 1.20
C SER A 7 3.62 -2.78 1.78
N ILE A 8 4.78 -2.50 1.19
CA ILE A 8 5.59 -1.31 1.42
C ILE A 8 5.89 -0.74 0.04
N LYS A 9 5.70 0.56 -0.18
CA LYS A 9 6.13 1.27 -1.37
C LYS A 9 7.43 1.95 -1.07
N PHE A 10 8.46 1.52 -1.77
CA PHE A 10 9.19 2.22 -2.83
C PHE A 10 9.24 3.77 -2.91
N SER A 11 8.85 4.57 -1.91
CA SER A 11 9.10 6.02 -1.98
C SER A 11 10.57 6.39 -1.72
N SER A 12 11.41 5.43 -1.35
CA SER A 12 12.88 5.56 -1.42
C SER A 12 13.46 5.05 -2.75
N ILE A 13 12.61 4.65 -3.70
CA ILE A 13 13.00 3.96 -4.93
C ILE A 13 12.53 4.70 -6.19
N SER A 14 11.53 5.59 -6.08
CA SER A 14 11.11 6.48 -7.17
C SER A 14 12.13 7.57 -7.53
N SER A 15 13.40 7.48 -7.12
CA SER A 15 14.43 8.48 -7.41
C SER A 15 15.52 8.00 -8.37
N LEU A 16 15.35 6.90 -9.11
CA LEU A 16 16.33 6.46 -10.10
C LEU A 16 15.64 5.89 -11.34
N ASP A 17 15.28 6.79 -12.25
CA ASP A 17 15.45 6.51 -13.67
C ASP A 17 16.86 5.96 -13.89
N ASP A 18 16.95 4.83 -14.60
CA ASP A 18 18.18 4.15 -14.99
C ASP A 18 19.11 3.71 -13.85
N LEU A 19 19.17 2.39 -13.60
CA LEU A 19 20.40 1.55 -13.49
C LEU A 19 20.06 0.19 -12.86
N PRO A 20 20.83 -0.90 -13.15
CA PRO A 20 20.60 -2.26 -12.66
C PRO A 20 20.96 -2.45 -11.17
N TYR A 21 20.74 -1.44 -10.33
CA TYR A 21 20.98 -1.50 -8.90
C TYR A 21 19.84 -2.28 -8.23
N ARG A 22 20.08 -3.59 -8.10
CA ARG A 22 19.23 -4.55 -7.40
C ARG A 22 18.93 -4.04 -5.99
N TYR A 23 17.66 -3.89 -5.64
CA TYR A 23 17.23 -3.76 -4.24
C TYR A 23 17.79 -4.93 -3.45
N SER A 24 18.74 -4.67 -2.55
CA SER A 24 19.27 -5.73 -1.70
C SER A 24 18.29 -5.93 -0.54
N PRO A 25 17.74 -7.15 -0.35
CA PRO A 25 16.85 -7.43 0.77
C PRO A 25 17.45 -7.04 2.13
N SER A 26 18.78 -7.09 2.25
CA SER A 26 19.51 -6.70 3.45
C SER A 26 19.29 -5.27 3.91
N ASP A 27 18.88 -4.38 3.00
CA ASP A 27 18.74 -2.94 3.24
C ASP A 27 17.36 -2.58 3.82
N TYR A 28 16.47 -3.58 3.92
CA TYR A 28 15.09 -3.38 4.35
C TYR A 28 14.76 -4.19 5.60
N TRP A 29 13.98 -3.55 6.47
CA TRP A 29 13.33 -4.16 7.61
C TRP A 29 11.87 -3.74 7.64
N ILE A 30 11.03 -4.60 8.18
CA ILE A 30 9.65 -4.25 8.52
C ILE A 30 9.53 -4.08 10.03
N ARG A 31 8.58 -3.24 10.46
CA ARG A 31 8.13 -3.17 11.85
C ARG A 31 6.65 -3.50 11.91
N ALA A 32 6.26 -4.45 12.76
CA ALA A 32 4.87 -4.88 12.91
C ALA A 32 4.43 -4.83 14.38
N GLY A 33 3.13 -4.65 14.62
CA GLY A 33 2.53 -4.73 15.97
C GLY A 33 2.71 -3.48 16.84
N THR A 34 2.83 -2.30 16.21
CA THR A 34 2.94 -1.01 16.89
C THR A 34 2.16 0.07 16.15
N VAL A 35 1.77 1.12 16.88
CA VAL A 35 1.21 2.36 16.31
C VAL A 35 2.25 3.50 16.32
N LYS A 36 3.46 3.24 16.79
CA LYS A 36 4.57 4.21 16.82
C LYS A 36 5.52 3.96 15.66
N PHE A 37 5.90 5.02 14.94
CA PHE A 37 6.69 4.93 13.72
C PHE A 37 8.01 4.16 13.92
N ASN A 38 8.78 4.53 14.95
CA ASN A 38 10.13 4.00 15.16
C ASN A 38 10.33 3.15 16.43
N THR A 39 9.28 2.90 17.22
CA THR A 39 9.40 2.20 18.50
C THR A 39 8.32 1.14 18.72
N GLY A 40 8.60 0.17 19.60
CA GLY A 40 7.71 -0.95 19.91
C GLY A 40 7.58 -1.97 18.77
N GLY A 41 6.68 -2.94 18.95
CA GLY A 41 6.45 -4.00 17.97
C GLY A 41 7.64 -4.95 17.81
N VAL A 42 7.68 -5.63 16.67
CA VAL A 42 8.77 -6.53 16.26
C VAL A 42 9.39 -6.00 14.98
N VAL A 43 10.71 -6.12 14.87
CA VAL A 43 11.46 -5.75 13.66
C VAL A 43 12.01 -7.01 13.04
N ILE A 44 11.76 -7.20 11.74
CA ILE A 44 12.22 -8.38 10.99
C ILE A 44 12.88 -7.91 9.70
N GLN A 45 14.04 -8.48 9.38
CA GLN A 45 14.76 -8.19 8.15
C GLN A 45 14.04 -8.80 6.93
N VAL A 46 14.12 -8.15 5.79
CA VAL A 46 13.64 -8.69 4.53
C VAL A 46 14.68 -9.68 3.97
N ALA A 47 14.22 -10.87 3.58
CA ALA A 47 15.05 -11.90 2.95
C ALA A 47 14.95 -11.88 1.42
N GLU A 48 13.84 -11.38 0.87
CA GLU A 48 13.65 -11.28 -0.57
C GLU A 48 12.69 -10.14 -0.90
N VAL A 49 13.02 -9.39 -1.95
CA VAL A 49 12.15 -8.39 -2.58
C VAL A 49 11.77 -8.92 -3.96
N LYS A 50 10.48 -9.09 -4.22
CA LYS A 50 9.97 -9.52 -5.53
C LYS A 50 9.07 -8.45 -6.12
N ILE A 51 9.59 -7.75 -7.12
CA ILE A 51 8.87 -6.67 -7.81
C ILE A 51 8.01 -7.26 -8.93
N HIS A 52 6.87 -6.64 -9.21
CA HIS A 52 6.07 -7.01 -10.35
C HIS A 52 6.88 -6.90 -11.65
N PRO A 53 6.94 -7.94 -12.51
CA PRO A 53 7.82 -7.95 -13.69
C PRO A 53 7.45 -6.91 -14.76
N LEU A 54 6.21 -6.39 -14.71
CA LEU A 54 5.71 -5.34 -15.61
C LEU A 54 5.71 -3.93 -14.96
N HIS A 55 6.38 -3.77 -13.82
CA HIS A 55 6.47 -2.49 -13.15
C HIS A 55 7.13 -1.43 -14.06
N SER A 56 6.49 -0.27 -14.17
CA SER A 56 6.98 0.92 -14.88
C SER A 56 6.29 2.16 -14.29
N ASP A 57 7.04 3.07 -13.69
CA ASP A 57 6.52 4.26 -13.01
C ASP A 57 5.44 3.90 -11.97
N PHE A 58 4.18 4.30 -12.20
CA PHE A 58 3.04 3.98 -11.34
C PHE A 58 2.27 2.72 -11.80
N ASN A 59 2.59 2.18 -12.98
CA ASN A 59 1.97 0.97 -13.50
C ASN A 59 2.58 -0.25 -12.78
N TYR A 60 1.72 -1.15 -12.29
CA TYR A 60 2.12 -2.31 -11.50
C TYR A 60 3.09 -1.94 -10.36
N ASP A 61 2.82 -0.83 -9.67
CA ASP A 61 3.62 -0.33 -8.54
C ASP A 61 3.35 -1.16 -7.29
N ILE A 62 3.90 -2.38 -7.30
CA ILE A 62 3.75 -3.39 -6.24
C ILE A 62 4.98 -4.29 -6.17
N ALA A 63 5.35 -4.65 -4.95
CA ALA A 63 6.28 -5.74 -4.68
C ALA A 63 5.86 -6.55 -3.47
N LEU A 64 6.41 -7.75 -3.36
CA LEU A 64 6.25 -8.66 -2.23
C LEU A 64 7.56 -8.70 -1.45
N LEU A 65 7.46 -8.60 -0.13
CA LEU A 65 8.58 -8.73 0.78
C LEU A 65 8.47 -10.07 1.52
N ARG A 66 9.44 -10.97 1.30
CA ARG A 66 9.57 -12.18 2.12
C ARG A 66 10.42 -11.86 3.33
N LEU A 67 9.88 -12.10 4.52
CA LEU A 67 10.60 -11.87 5.78
C LEU A 67 11.62 -12.99 6.06
N SER A 68 12.72 -12.65 6.73
CA SER A 68 13.75 -13.62 7.14
C SER A 68 13.27 -14.59 8.22
N SER A 69 12.25 -14.20 8.97
CA SER A 69 11.53 -15.07 9.91
C SER A 69 10.02 -14.78 9.86
N PRO A 70 9.16 -15.78 10.14
CA PRO A 70 7.72 -15.59 10.15
C PRO A 70 7.27 -14.68 11.31
N LEU A 71 6.22 -13.91 11.08
CA LEU A 71 5.56 -13.15 12.15
C LEU A 71 4.64 -14.05 12.98
N SER A 72 4.65 -13.86 14.30
CA SER A 72 3.69 -14.48 15.21
C SER A 72 2.43 -13.64 15.29
N PHE A 73 1.31 -14.16 14.76
CA PHE A 73 0.03 -13.47 14.81
C PHE A 73 -0.51 -13.39 16.24
N ASN A 74 -1.14 -12.25 16.54
CA ASN A 74 -1.72 -11.92 17.84
C ASN A 74 -2.70 -10.75 17.67
N ASP A 75 -3.16 -10.16 18.78
CA ASP A 75 -4.12 -9.05 18.74
C ASP A 75 -3.62 -7.80 18.01
N LYS A 76 -2.31 -7.62 17.87
CA LYS A 76 -1.66 -6.48 17.22
C LYS A 76 -1.08 -6.80 15.84
N ILE A 77 -0.95 -8.07 15.48
CA ILE A 77 -0.36 -8.52 14.21
C ILE A 77 -1.30 -9.52 13.58
N LYS A 78 -2.01 -9.08 12.54
CA LYS A 78 -3.00 -9.89 11.81
C LYS A 78 -2.84 -9.66 10.30
N PRO A 79 -3.10 -10.69 9.47
CA PRO A 79 -3.19 -10.51 8.04
C PRO A 79 -4.41 -9.69 7.64
N VAL A 80 -4.34 -9.05 6.47
CA VAL A 80 -5.48 -8.46 5.79
C VAL A 80 -5.87 -9.33 4.60
N LEU A 81 -7.16 -9.46 4.33
CA LEU A 81 -7.67 -10.19 3.17
C LEU A 81 -7.50 -9.35 1.90
N LEU A 82 -7.25 -9.99 0.77
CA LEU A 82 -7.20 -9.30 -0.53
C LEU A 82 -8.61 -9.19 -1.11
N ALA A 83 -9.00 -8.00 -1.57
CA ALA A 83 -10.25 -7.82 -2.30
C ALA A 83 -10.25 -8.68 -3.57
N SER A 84 -11.32 -9.44 -3.81
CA SER A 84 -11.47 -10.30 -5.00
C SER A 84 -12.29 -9.66 -6.12
N THR A 85 -13.05 -8.62 -5.78
CA THR A 85 -13.95 -7.92 -6.69
C THR A 85 -13.96 -6.45 -6.29
N ASP A 86 -14.28 -5.58 -7.25
CA ASP A 86 -14.48 -4.18 -6.95
C ASP A 86 -15.65 -3.95 -6.00
N LEU A 87 -15.53 -2.86 -5.26
CA LEU A 87 -16.57 -2.36 -4.36
C LEU A 87 -17.33 -1.21 -5.05
N PRO A 88 -18.62 -1.00 -4.71
CA PRO A 88 -19.41 0.10 -5.26
C PRO A 88 -18.75 1.45 -5.01
N ASP A 89 -18.97 2.42 -5.91
CA ASP A 89 -18.53 3.81 -5.71
C ASP A 89 -19.04 4.39 -4.39
N GLY A 90 -18.24 5.26 -3.78
CA GLY A 90 -18.59 5.89 -2.51
C GLY A 90 -18.41 4.97 -1.29
N THR A 91 -17.85 3.77 -1.46
CA THR A 91 -17.53 2.89 -0.33
C THR A 91 -16.43 3.53 0.53
N PRO A 92 -16.67 3.77 1.82
CA PRO A 92 -15.65 4.31 2.72
C PRO A 92 -14.45 3.37 2.81
N THR A 93 -13.27 3.94 2.55
CA THR A 93 -11.99 3.23 2.52
C THR A 93 -11.04 3.89 3.50
N ILE A 94 -10.54 3.11 4.46
CA ILE A 94 -9.59 3.59 5.45
C ILE A 94 -8.18 3.44 4.89
N ILE A 95 -7.46 4.54 4.84
CA ILE A 95 -6.01 4.57 4.66
C ILE A 95 -5.33 4.77 6.02
N THR A 96 -4.16 4.17 6.21
CA THR A 96 -3.39 4.33 7.44
C THR A 96 -1.91 4.53 7.14
N GLY A 97 -1.22 5.34 7.94
CA GLY A 97 0.20 5.63 7.72
C GLY A 97 0.80 6.63 8.70
N TRP A 98 2.08 6.90 8.51
CA TRP A 98 2.89 7.83 9.31
C TRP A 98 3.46 8.97 8.46
N GLY A 99 2.86 9.22 7.30
CA GLY A 99 3.30 10.25 6.37
C GLY A 99 3.11 11.68 6.89
N GLY A 100 3.33 12.62 5.97
CA GLY A 100 3.27 14.04 6.24
C GLY A 100 1.93 14.50 6.82
N VAL A 101 1.97 15.22 7.94
CA VAL A 101 0.79 15.80 8.59
C VAL A 101 0.76 17.33 8.43
N SER A 102 -0.42 17.93 8.56
CA SER A 102 -0.62 19.38 8.39
C SER A 102 0.15 20.25 9.41
N SER A 103 0.51 19.69 10.56
CA SER A 103 1.39 20.35 11.55
C SER A 103 2.87 20.37 11.13
N GLY A 104 3.22 19.74 10.01
CA GLY A 104 4.58 19.59 9.50
C GLY A 104 5.25 18.30 9.97
N GLY A 105 6.17 17.79 9.13
CA GLY A 105 6.91 16.56 9.39
C GLY A 105 6.08 15.28 9.25
N LEU A 106 6.72 14.15 9.55
CA LEU A 106 6.08 12.82 9.59
C LEU A 106 5.41 12.60 10.95
N ALA A 107 4.33 11.83 10.96
CA ALA A 107 3.66 11.48 12.21
C ALA A 107 4.47 10.44 13.01
N ASP A 108 4.63 10.65 14.33
CA ASP A 108 5.19 9.62 15.22
C ASP A 108 4.16 8.53 15.55
N GLN A 109 2.88 8.91 15.59
CA GLN A 109 1.77 8.01 15.87
C GLN A 109 0.97 7.74 14.61
N LEU A 110 0.51 6.49 14.44
CA LEU A 110 -0.23 6.04 13.28
C LEU A 110 -1.47 6.93 13.09
N GLN A 111 -1.58 7.50 11.91
CA GLN A 111 -2.74 8.28 11.48
C GLN A 111 -3.63 7.41 10.60
N TYR A 112 -4.87 7.86 10.46
CA TYR A 112 -5.82 7.27 9.52
C TYR A 112 -6.67 8.36 8.88
N ASN A 113 -7.16 8.08 7.68
CA ASN A 113 -8.11 8.93 6.98
C ASN A 113 -9.13 8.07 6.21
N THR A 114 -10.24 8.68 5.83
CA THR A 114 -11.27 8.05 5.01
C THR A 114 -11.26 8.65 3.61
N GLU A 115 -10.99 7.81 2.62
CA GLU A 115 -11.20 8.07 1.20
C GLU A 115 -12.38 7.23 0.69
N TYR A 116 -12.76 7.40 -0.57
CA TYR A 116 -13.95 6.76 -1.14
C TYR A 116 -13.66 6.11 -2.48
N THR A 117 -14.18 4.92 -2.70
CA THR A 117 -14.01 4.22 -3.98
C THR A 117 -14.61 5.00 -5.14
N LEU A 118 -13.90 4.96 -6.27
CA LEU A 118 -14.38 5.42 -7.57
C LEU A 118 -14.15 4.30 -8.59
N ASN A 119 -15.07 4.18 -9.54
CA ASN A 119 -14.86 3.34 -10.71
C ASN A 119 -13.72 3.90 -11.58
N HIS A 120 -13.09 3.01 -12.34
CA HIS A 120 -11.90 3.32 -13.12
C HIS A 120 -12.14 4.47 -14.12
N ASP A 121 -13.26 4.46 -14.84
CA ASP A 121 -13.60 5.53 -15.81
C ASP A 121 -13.70 6.90 -15.15
N THR A 122 -14.23 6.97 -13.93
CA THR A 122 -14.32 8.21 -13.16
C THR A 122 -12.94 8.68 -12.73
N CYS A 123 -12.05 7.76 -12.37
CA CYS A 123 -10.66 8.08 -12.12
C CYS A 123 -9.97 8.64 -13.36
N VAL A 124 -10.10 7.99 -14.52
CA VAL A 124 -9.55 8.49 -15.79
C VAL A 124 -10.07 9.89 -16.11
N LYS A 125 -11.37 10.15 -15.93
CA LYS A 125 -11.94 11.49 -16.14
C LYS A 125 -11.36 12.55 -15.21
N ARG A 126 -11.05 12.19 -13.95
CA ARG A 126 -10.51 13.13 -12.95
C ARG A 126 -9.00 13.31 -13.03
N LEU A 127 -8.28 12.31 -13.51
CA LEU A 127 -6.81 12.27 -13.54
C LEU A 127 -6.23 12.34 -14.96
N ASN A 128 -7.08 12.50 -15.98
CA ASN A 128 -6.79 12.44 -17.42
C ASN A 128 -6.32 11.07 -17.95
N THR A 129 -5.43 10.38 -17.24
CA THR A 129 -4.94 9.06 -17.62
C THR A 129 -4.72 8.20 -16.38
N LEU A 130 -5.07 6.92 -16.46
CA LEU A 130 -4.83 5.93 -15.42
C LEU A 130 -4.72 4.55 -16.07
N ALA A 131 -3.73 3.75 -15.69
CA ALA A 131 -3.59 2.39 -16.22
C ALA A 131 -4.52 1.42 -15.46
N ASP A 132 -4.92 0.32 -16.09
CA ASP A 132 -5.85 -0.67 -15.49
C ASP A 132 -5.32 -1.29 -14.19
N SER A 133 -3.99 -1.36 -14.02
CA SER A 133 -3.36 -1.84 -12.77
C SER A 133 -3.45 -0.85 -11.61
N MET A 134 -4.04 0.32 -11.85
CA MET A 134 -4.16 1.41 -10.91
C MET A 134 -5.63 1.74 -10.68
N ARG A 135 -5.92 2.19 -9.47
CA ARG A 135 -7.21 2.78 -9.09
C ARG A 135 -6.98 4.12 -8.42
N CYS A 136 -8.02 4.91 -8.31
CA CYS A 136 -7.98 6.11 -7.49
C CYS A 136 -9.09 6.08 -6.44
N LEU A 137 -8.88 6.82 -5.36
CA LEU A 137 -9.88 7.03 -4.32
C LEU A 137 -10.15 8.53 -4.19
N ASP A 138 -11.42 8.87 -4.04
CA ASP A 138 -11.85 10.24 -3.81
C ASP A 138 -11.64 10.66 -2.36
N LYS A 139 -11.47 11.95 -2.15
CA LYS A 139 -11.24 12.51 -0.83
C LYS A 139 -11.57 13.99 -0.77
N SER A 140 -11.84 14.45 0.45
CA SER A 140 -11.95 15.88 0.72
C SER A 140 -10.57 16.56 0.60
N ALA A 141 -10.58 17.85 0.25
CA ALA A 141 -9.37 18.67 0.35
C ALA A 141 -8.81 18.66 1.79
N GLY A 142 -7.49 18.78 1.92
CA GLY A 142 -6.76 18.69 3.20
C GLY A 142 -6.56 17.26 3.72
N ASN A 143 -7.08 16.24 3.04
CA ASN A 143 -7.03 14.84 3.46
C ASN A 143 -6.24 13.98 2.46
N GLY A 144 -6.03 12.71 2.79
CA GLY A 144 -5.41 11.70 1.91
C GLY A 144 -4.00 11.30 2.28
N ILE A 145 -3.31 10.62 1.35
CA ILE A 145 -1.92 10.21 1.51
C ILE A 145 -0.96 11.39 1.28
N CYS A 146 0.18 11.34 1.96
CA CYS A 146 1.28 12.28 1.76
C CYS A 146 2.63 11.55 1.69
N GLY A 147 3.73 12.30 1.52
CA GLY A 147 5.08 11.74 1.58
C GLY A 147 5.27 10.91 2.86
N GLY A 148 5.70 9.66 2.71
CA GLY A 148 5.83 8.69 3.81
C GLY A 148 4.65 7.72 3.98
N ASP A 149 3.48 7.99 3.38
CA ASP A 149 2.32 7.06 3.40
C ASP A 149 2.32 6.09 2.22
N PHE A 150 3.13 6.34 1.21
CA PHE A 150 3.26 5.51 0.02
C PHE A 150 3.54 4.05 0.40
N GLY A 151 2.76 3.13 -0.17
CA GLY A 151 2.80 1.69 0.12
C GLY A 151 1.89 1.22 1.21
N GLY A 152 1.38 2.18 1.97
CA GLY A 152 0.36 1.98 2.96
C GLY A 152 -0.91 1.37 2.37
N PRO A 153 -1.71 0.72 3.22
CA PRO A 153 -2.89 0.01 2.79
C PRO A 153 -4.07 0.96 2.60
N ALA A 154 -4.91 0.68 1.59
CA ALA A 154 -6.27 1.16 1.51
C ALA A 154 -7.23 -0.01 1.75
N VAL A 155 -7.97 0.03 2.85
CA VAL A 155 -8.83 -1.08 3.33
C VAL A 155 -10.28 -0.64 3.36
N ALA A 156 -11.15 -1.40 2.71
CA ALA A 156 -12.59 -1.21 2.74
C ALA A 156 -13.27 -2.54 3.07
N ASN A 157 -14.29 -2.53 3.93
CA ASN A 157 -15.01 -3.76 4.36
C ASN A 157 -14.08 -4.89 4.85
N GLY A 158 -12.95 -4.56 5.48
CA GLY A 158 -11.98 -5.53 6.00
C GLY A 158 -11.08 -6.18 4.95
N VAL A 159 -11.16 -5.76 3.69
CA VAL A 159 -10.30 -6.24 2.60
C VAL A 159 -9.40 -5.11 2.07
N LEU A 160 -8.17 -5.44 1.70
CA LEU A 160 -7.22 -4.57 1.03
C LEU A 160 -7.66 -4.40 -0.42
N ILE A 161 -8.02 -3.17 -0.80
CA ILE A 161 -8.46 -2.82 -2.16
C ILE A 161 -7.38 -2.08 -2.95
N GLY A 162 -6.43 -1.46 -2.25
CA GLY A 162 -5.41 -0.65 -2.87
C GLY A 162 -4.14 -0.53 -2.04
N ILE A 163 -3.04 -0.19 -2.72
CA ILE A 163 -1.75 0.12 -2.13
C ILE A 163 -1.40 1.55 -2.55
N SER A 164 -1.17 2.46 -1.60
CA SER A 164 -0.95 3.87 -1.92
C SER A 164 0.25 4.06 -2.83
N SER A 165 0.06 4.75 -3.96
CA SER A 165 1.08 4.93 -4.98
C SER A 165 1.42 6.41 -5.16
N PHE A 166 0.48 7.28 -5.52
CA PHE A 166 0.81 8.68 -5.82
C PHE A 166 -0.26 9.65 -5.33
N GLY A 167 0.20 10.83 -4.91
CA GLY A 167 -0.64 12.01 -4.78
C GLY A 167 -0.58 12.83 -6.06
N VAL A 168 -1.58 13.67 -6.29
CA VAL A 168 -1.59 14.61 -7.41
C VAL A 168 -1.48 16.03 -6.87
N ASN A 169 -0.48 16.77 -7.37
CA ASN A 169 -0.02 18.03 -6.80
C ASN A 169 0.50 17.83 -5.36
N ASP A 170 0.32 18.85 -4.51
CA ASP A 170 0.71 18.78 -3.10
C ASP A 170 -0.24 17.91 -2.28
N CYS A 171 0.26 17.44 -1.13
CA CYS A 171 -0.55 16.75 -0.14
C CYS A 171 -1.78 17.58 0.25
N GLY A 172 -2.95 16.95 0.35
CA GLY A 172 -4.19 17.63 0.67
C GLY A 172 -4.86 18.36 -0.52
N SER A 173 -4.36 18.21 -1.75
CA SER A 173 -5.08 18.59 -2.98
C SER A 173 -6.54 18.07 -3.01
N SER A 174 -7.45 18.66 -3.78
CA SER A 174 -8.82 18.12 -3.95
C SER A 174 -8.92 16.96 -4.97
N LEU A 175 -7.82 16.63 -5.63
CA LEU A 175 -7.78 15.54 -6.60
C LEU A 175 -7.70 14.16 -5.91
N PRO A 176 -8.24 13.10 -6.54
CA PRO A 176 -8.13 11.74 -6.05
C PRO A 176 -6.68 11.33 -5.78
N ASN A 177 -6.47 10.39 -4.85
CA ASN A 177 -5.18 9.76 -4.66
C ASN A 177 -5.13 8.44 -5.42
N GLY A 178 -3.94 8.12 -5.91
CA GLY A 178 -3.67 6.97 -6.76
C GLY A 178 -3.11 5.80 -5.98
N PHE A 179 -3.62 4.61 -6.29
CA PHE A 179 -3.29 3.37 -5.63
C PHE A 179 -3.05 2.29 -6.69
N THR A 180 -2.17 1.34 -6.41
CA THR A 180 -2.15 0.08 -7.18
C THR A 180 -3.42 -0.69 -6.86
N ASP A 181 -4.11 -1.17 -7.89
CA ASP A 181 -5.36 -1.92 -7.74
C ASP A 181 -5.06 -3.36 -7.33
N VAL A 182 -5.49 -3.72 -6.11
CA VAL A 182 -5.29 -5.06 -5.57
C VAL A 182 -6.16 -6.09 -6.27
N VAL A 183 -7.35 -5.73 -6.76
CA VAL A 183 -8.21 -6.64 -7.52
C VAL A 183 -7.51 -7.02 -8.83
N TYR A 184 -6.94 -6.03 -9.53
CA TYR A 184 -6.24 -6.25 -10.80
C TYR A 184 -4.92 -7.02 -10.64
N THR A 185 -4.15 -6.74 -9.58
CA THR A 185 -2.85 -7.38 -9.34
C THR A 185 -2.93 -8.67 -8.52
N ARG A 186 -4.15 -9.08 -8.13
CA ARG A 186 -4.42 -10.17 -7.20
C ARG A 186 -3.79 -11.50 -7.57
N ASP A 187 -3.92 -11.89 -8.83
CA ASP A 187 -3.42 -13.18 -9.30
C ASP A 187 -1.90 -13.25 -9.24
N TRP A 188 -1.22 -12.13 -9.51
CA TRP A 188 0.21 -12.04 -9.33
C TRP A 188 0.59 -12.13 -7.84
N ILE A 189 -0.14 -11.47 -6.94
CA ILE A 189 0.10 -11.58 -5.49
C ILE A 189 -0.05 -13.04 -5.05
N ARG A 190 -1.14 -13.71 -5.44
CA ARG A 190 -1.43 -15.12 -5.11
C ARG A 190 -0.39 -16.09 -5.66
N ALA A 191 0.05 -15.90 -6.89
CA ALA A 191 1.06 -16.78 -7.51
C ALA A 191 2.44 -16.68 -6.85
N ASN A 192 2.68 -15.63 -6.05
CA ASN A 192 3.99 -15.31 -5.50
C ASN A 192 4.02 -15.17 -3.97
N SER A 193 2.89 -15.41 -3.27
CA SER A 193 2.78 -15.28 -1.82
C SER A 193 1.76 -16.26 -1.21
N ASP A 194 1.76 -16.34 0.12
CA ASP A 194 0.81 -17.15 0.88
C ASP A 194 -0.44 -16.33 1.28
N ALA A 195 -0.70 -15.18 0.63
CA ALA A 195 -1.72 -14.19 1.01
C ALA A 195 -3.19 -14.68 0.86
N ASP A 196 -3.38 -15.93 0.48
CA ASP A 196 -4.66 -16.48 0.11
C ASP A 196 -4.92 -17.87 0.72
N CYS A 197 -4.24 -18.16 1.82
CA CYS A 197 -4.67 -19.24 2.69
C CYS A 197 -6.11 -18.94 3.12
N SER A 198 -7.04 -19.81 2.72
CA SER A 198 -8.30 -20.02 3.42
C SER A 198 -7.95 -20.37 4.87
N CYS A 199 -7.78 -19.34 5.70
CA CYS A 199 -7.80 -19.49 7.14
C CYS A 199 -9.21 -19.94 7.49
N SER A 200 -9.41 -21.25 7.41
CA SER A 200 -10.56 -21.91 8.00
C SER A 200 -10.54 -21.53 9.47
N ALA A 201 -11.71 -21.11 9.96
CA ALA A 201 -11.97 -20.56 11.28
C ALA A 201 -11.25 -21.25 12.44
#